data_AF-A0A9D7F481-F1
#
_entry.id   AF-A0A9D7F481-F1
#
_cell.length_a   1.000
_cell.length_b   1.000
_cell.length_c   1.000
_cell.angle_alpha   90.00
_cell.angle_beta   90.00
_cell.angle_gamma   90.00
#
_symmetry.space_group_name_H-M   'P 1'
#
loop_
_entity.id
_entity.type
_entity.pdbx_description
1 polymer ?
#
loop_
_entity_poly.entity_id
_entity_poly.type
_entity_poly.pdbx_seq_one_letter_code
_entity_poly.pdbx_strand_id
1 'polypeptide(L)'
;MGSIMVAHLQVPAIDSTPNLPTTPFPLAIRKLMLEEMGFEGLVITDGLDMEGVKKYHRSGEVEAKALVAGNDILLIPPDVPAAVSRIKEYLAEGKLDPSHLEASVKKVLHAKYKLGLEHFTPVDPENLEADLNHPKGLAIKRKLIQHSLTLLRNERHLLPLDRIDTLEIASP
;
A
#
# COMPACT_ATOMS: atom_id res chain seq x y z
N MET A 1 13.17 3.60 8.14
CA MET A 1 13.21 3.44 6.67
C MET A 1 11.76 3.51 6.24
N GLY A 2 11.40 4.42 5.34
CA GLY A 2 10.03 4.54 4.85
C GLY A 2 9.72 3.51 3.77
N SER A 3 8.43 3.38 3.44
CA SER A 3 7.95 2.58 2.31
C SER A 3 6.98 3.40 1.47
N ILE A 4 6.92 3.13 0.17
CA ILE A 4 5.92 3.66 -0.75
C ILE A 4 5.16 2.50 -1.38
N MET A 5 3.83 2.60 -1.40
CA MET A 5 2.97 1.70 -2.14
C MET A 5 2.65 2.30 -3.52
N VAL A 6 2.84 1.52 -4.57
CA VAL A 6 2.60 1.92 -5.96
C VAL A 6 1.20 1.48 -6.38
N ALA A 7 0.33 2.45 -6.66
CA ALA A 7 -1.01 2.21 -7.16
C ALA A 7 -1.02 1.71 -8.62
N HIS A 8 -2.05 0.96 -9.01
CA HIS A 8 -2.25 0.47 -10.37
C HIS A 8 -2.95 1.50 -11.27
N LEU A 9 -2.24 2.56 -11.66
CA LEU A 9 -2.80 3.65 -12.47
C LEU A 9 -2.19 3.66 -13.87
N GLN A 10 -2.97 4.07 -14.88
CA GLN A 10 -2.40 4.46 -16.16
C GLN A 10 -2.13 5.97 -16.14
N VAL A 11 -0.87 6.36 -16.30
CA VAL A 11 -0.45 7.77 -16.24
C VAL A 11 0.29 8.13 -17.54
N PRO A 12 -0.44 8.57 -18.60
CA PRO A 12 0.15 8.82 -19.92
C PRO A 12 1.29 9.83 -19.97
N ALA A 13 1.34 10.75 -19.01
CA ALA A 13 2.42 11.71 -18.88
C ALA A 13 3.76 11.09 -18.42
N ILE A 14 3.71 9.91 -17.79
CA ILE A 14 4.89 9.14 -17.36
C ILE A 14 5.18 8.04 -18.40
N ASP A 15 4.15 7.29 -18.79
CA ASP A 15 4.23 6.23 -19.79
C ASP A 15 2.96 6.21 -20.64
N SER A 16 3.10 6.54 -21.93
CA SER A 16 1.99 6.63 -22.88
C SER A 16 1.56 5.27 -23.45
N THR A 17 2.14 4.17 -22.99
CA THR A 17 1.77 2.82 -23.45
C THR A 17 0.30 2.53 -23.08
N PRO A 18 -0.56 2.16 -24.05
CA PRO A 18 -1.96 1.87 -23.78
C PRO A 18 -2.16 0.68 -22.83
N ASN A 19 -3.11 0.80 -21.89
CA ASN A 19 -3.48 -0.24 -20.93
C ASN A 19 -2.32 -0.71 -20.03
N LEU A 20 -1.35 0.16 -19.79
CA LEU A 20 -0.18 -0.12 -18.97
C LEU A 20 -0.34 0.48 -17.57
N PRO A 21 -0.57 -0.31 -16.51
CA PRO A 21 -0.57 0.21 -15.15
C PRO A 21 0.86 0.56 -14.71
N THR A 22 1.02 1.47 -13.74
CA THR A 22 2.32 1.93 -13.25
C THR A 22 3.13 0.85 -12.52
N THR A 23 2.49 -0.15 -11.93
CA THR A 23 3.13 -1.09 -11.00
C THR A 23 4.09 -2.11 -11.62
N PRO A 24 3.76 -2.77 -12.75
CA PRO A 24 4.68 -3.73 -13.36
C PRO A 24 5.71 -3.09 -14.31
N PHE A 25 5.79 -1.76 -14.41
CA PHE A 25 6.55 -1.12 -15.50
C PHE A 25 7.60 -0.10 -15.06
N PRO A 26 8.79 -0.13 -15.69
CA PRO A 26 10.00 0.44 -15.12
C PRO A 26 10.06 1.98 -15.15
N LEU A 27 9.32 2.66 -16.03
CA LEU A 27 9.45 4.13 -16.16
C LEU A 27 8.97 4.87 -14.90
N ALA A 28 7.86 4.45 -14.30
CA ALA A 28 7.36 5.10 -13.09
C ALA A 28 8.25 4.81 -11.86
N ILE A 29 8.74 3.58 -11.73
CA ILE A 29 9.45 3.16 -10.53
C ILE A 29 10.95 3.45 -10.65
N ARG A 30 11.65 2.89 -11.65
CA ARG A 30 13.10 3.09 -11.78
C ARG A 30 13.44 4.54 -12.08
N LYS A 31 12.91 5.08 -13.17
CA LYS A 31 13.32 6.40 -13.64
C LYS A 31 12.83 7.50 -12.70
N LEU A 32 11.53 7.58 -12.44
CA LEU A 32 11.00 8.66 -11.61
C LEU A 32 11.32 8.46 -10.12
N MET A 33 10.94 7.32 -9.51
CA MET A 33 11.07 7.18 -8.06
C MET A 33 12.51 6.89 -7.59
N LEU A 34 13.22 5.96 -8.24
CA LEU A 34 14.55 5.54 -7.79
C LEU A 34 15.64 6.50 -8.28
N GLU A 35 15.63 6.90 -9.55
CA GLU A 35 16.68 7.75 -10.15
C GLU A 35 16.42 9.25 -9.91
N GLU A 36 15.25 9.80 -10.30
CA GLU A 36 14.99 11.24 -10.21
C GLU A 36 14.67 11.72 -8.79
N MET A 37 13.86 10.95 -8.04
CA MET A 37 13.50 11.30 -6.65
C MET A 37 14.49 10.77 -5.60
N GLY A 38 15.37 9.82 -5.97
CA GLY A 38 16.35 9.23 -5.05
C GLY A 38 15.73 8.44 -3.91
N PHE A 39 14.60 7.76 -4.12
CA PHE A 39 13.95 6.99 -3.05
C PHE A 39 14.69 5.69 -2.74
N GLU A 40 15.19 5.56 -1.52
CA GLU A 40 15.97 4.40 -1.07
C GLU A 40 15.17 3.41 -0.20
N GLY A 41 13.89 3.70 0.05
CA GLY A 41 13.02 2.88 0.90
C GLY A 41 12.51 1.60 0.22
N LEU A 42 11.51 0.98 0.86
CA LEU A 42 10.81 -0.17 0.29
C LEU A 42 9.75 0.28 -0.71
N VAL A 43 9.80 -0.26 -1.92
CA VAL A 43 8.74 -0.11 -2.93
C VAL A 43 7.83 -1.33 -2.87
N ILE A 44 6.54 -1.11 -2.65
CA ILE A 44 5.54 -2.17 -2.45
C ILE A 44 4.47 -2.02 -3.52
N THR A 45 4.07 -3.11 -4.17
CA THR A 45 2.92 -3.06 -5.08
C THR A 45 1.63 -2.82 -4.28
N ASP A 46 0.62 -2.19 -4.89
CA ASP A 46 -0.77 -2.40 -4.46
C ASP A 46 -1.19 -3.88 -4.73
N GLY A 47 -2.35 -4.30 -4.25
CA GLY A 47 -2.84 -5.68 -4.34
C GLY A 47 -2.80 -6.21 -5.78
N LEU A 48 -1.98 -7.24 -6.03
CA LEU A 48 -1.83 -7.85 -7.36
C LEU A 48 -3.02 -8.74 -7.72
N ASP A 49 -3.91 -9.01 -6.77
CA ASP A 49 -5.15 -9.71 -6.98
C ASP A 49 -6.26 -8.84 -7.58
N MET A 50 -6.03 -7.54 -7.74
CA MET A 50 -7.00 -6.60 -8.31
C MET A 50 -7.24 -6.83 -9.82
N GLU A 51 -8.49 -6.75 -10.24
CA GLU A 51 -8.93 -6.96 -11.63
C GLU A 51 -8.27 -6.00 -12.64
N GLY A 52 -7.86 -4.82 -12.20
CA GLY A 52 -7.16 -3.83 -13.02
C GLY A 52 -5.80 -4.30 -13.56
N VAL A 53 -5.21 -5.34 -12.95
CA VAL A 53 -3.89 -5.87 -13.32
C VAL A 53 -3.97 -7.31 -13.82
N LYS A 54 -4.89 -8.12 -13.29
CA LYS A 54 -5.06 -9.54 -13.66
C LYS A 54 -5.44 -9.77 -15.13
N LYS A 55 -6.27 -8.91 -15.72
CA LYS A 55 -6.91 -9.19 -17.02
C LYS A 55 -5.96 -9.32 -18.21
N TYR A 56 -4.74 -8.79 -18.10
CA TYR A 56 -3.85 -8.60 -19.24
C TYR A 56 -2.62 -9.52 -19.26
N HIS A 57 -2.47 -10.42 -18.27
CA HIS A 57 -1.22 -11.14 -18.06
C HIS A 57 -1.43 -12.60 -17.70
N ARG A 58 -0.44 -13.45 -18.06
CA ARG A 58 -0.42 -14.84 -17.61
C ARG A 58 -0.12 -14.92 -16.12
N SER A 59 -0.54 -15.99 -15.45
CA SER A 59 -0.24 -16.21 -14.03
C SER A 59 1.27 -16.09 -13.76
N GLY A 60 1.63 -15.34 -12.72
CA GLY A 60 3.01 -15.05 -12.31
C GLY A 60 3.75 -13.98 -13.13
N GLU A 61 3.21 -13.57 -14.29
CA GLU A 61 3.91 -12.64 -15.19
C GLU A 61 3.95 -11.21 -14.64
N VAL A 62 2.88 -10.78 -13.97
CA VAL A 62 2.79 -9.46 -13.33
C VAL A 62 3.81 -9.34 -12.21
N GLU A 63 3.90 -10.38 -11.39
CA GLU A 63 4.80 -10.49 -10.24
C GLU A 63 6.26 -10.38 -10.69
N ALA A 64 6.63 -11.14 -11.72
CA ALA A 64 7.97 -11.10 -12.27
C ALA A 64 8.29 -9.72 -12.88
N LYS A 65 7.35 -9.12 -13.63
CA LYS A 65 7.51 -7.76 -14.18
C LYS A 65 7.62 -6.69 -13.09
N ALA A 66 6.86 -6.80 -12.01
CA ALA A 66 6.92 -5.87 -10.89
C ALA A 66 8.30 -5.88 -10.22
N LEU A 67 8.94 -7.04 -10.06
CA LEU A 67 10.33 -7.12 -9.58
C LEU A 67 11.32 -6.49 -10.57
N VAL A 68 11.15 -6.75 -11.87
CA VAL A 68 11.97 -6.11 -12.93
C VAL A 68 11.82 -4.58 -12.88
N ALA A 69 10.61 -4.09 -12.65
CA ALA A 69 10.30 -2.67 -12.53
C ALA A 69 10.90 -2.01 -11.27
N GLY A 70 11.36 -2.80 -10.28
CA GLY A 70 12.00 -2.29 -9.08
C GLY A 70 11.13 -2.30 -7.82
N ASN A 71 10.01 -3.03 -7.82
CA ASN A 71 9.28 -3.30 -6.58
C ASN A 71 10.07 -4.28 -5.71
N ASP A 72 10.10 -4.02 -4.40
CA ASP A 72 10.77 -4.85 -3.40
C ASP A 72 9.82 -5.90 -2.80
N ILE A 73 8.52 -5.57 -2.68
CA ILE A 73 7.50 -6.44 -2.08
C ILE A 73 6.29 -6.53 -3.00
N LEU A 74 5.86 -7.76 -3.27
CA LEU A 74 4.66 -8.07 -4.05
C LEU A 74 3.48 -8.34 -3.10
N LEU A 75 2.49 -7.46 -3.10
CA LEU A 75 1.34 -7.52 -2.20
C LEU A 75 0.22 -8.38 -2.82
N ILE A 76 -0.25 -9.37 -2.05
CA ILE A 76 -1.38 -10.27 -2.39
C ILE A 76 -1.27 -10.82 -3.84
N PRO A 77 -0.18 -11.55 -4.19
CA PRO A 77 -0.14 -12.25 -5.46
C PRO A 77 -1.23 -13.33 -5.50
N PRO A 78 -2.02 -13.43 -6.58
CA PRO A 78 -3.15 -14.37 -6.67
C PRO A 78 -2.74 -15.85 -6.65
N ASP A 79 -1.54 -16.17 -7.14
CA ASP A 79 -1.00 -17.53 -7.16
C ASP A 79 0.51 -17.49 -6.86
N VAL A 80 0.85 -17.69 -5.57
CA VAL A 80 2.24 -17.65 -5.10
C VAL A 80 3.12 -18.71 -5.78
N PRO A 81 2.72 -20.00 -5.87
CA PRO A 81 3.50 -20.99 -6.61
C PRO A 81 3.79 -20.60 -8.06
N ALA A 82 2.80 -20.12 -8.81
CA ALA A 82 3.00 -19.69 -10.20
C ALA A 82 3.90 -18.46 -10.31
N ALA A 83 3.75 -17.49 -9.41
CA ALA A 83 4.63 -16.32 -9.32
C ALA A 83 6.09 -16.73 -9.09
N VAL A 84 6.35 -17.60 -8.11
CA VAL A 84 7.70 -18.09 -7.83
C VAL A 84 8.29 -18.84 -9.03
N SER A 85 7.50 -19.68 -9.71
CA SER A 85 7.95 -20.37 -10.93
C SER A 85 8.34 -19.37 -12.01
N ARG A 86 7.49 -18.37 -12.26
CA ARG A 86 7.73 -17.37 -13.30
C ARG A 86 8.93 -16.47 -13.00
N ILE A 87 9.14 -16.11 -11.74
CA ILE A 87 10.31 -15.31 -11.33
C ILE A 87 11.60 -16.10 -11.59
N LYS A 88 11.60 -17.41 -11.30
CA LYS A 88 12.75 -18.29 -11.60
C LYS A 88 13.02 -18.37 -13.11
N GLU A 89 11.96 -18.46 -13.93
CA GLU A 89 12.09 -18.39 -15.39
C GLU A 89 12.72 -17.05 -15.84
N TYR A 90 12.25 -15.92 -15.31
CA TYR A 90 12.81 -14.60 -15.64
C TYR A 90 14.29 -14.46 -15.24
N LEU A 91 14.71 -15.05 -14.12
CA LEU A 91 16.12 -15.11 -13.73
C LEU A 91 16.93 -15.97 -14.71
N ALA A 92 16.43 -17.16 -15.06
CA ALA A 92 17.10 -18.08 -15.97
C ALA A 92 17.22 -17.52 -17.40
N GLU A 93 16.22 -16.76 -17.85
CA GLU A 93 16.18 -16.09 -19.15
C GLU A 93 16.97 -14.75 -19.16
N GLY A 94 17.50 -14.31 -18.02
CA GLY A 94 18.22 -13.03 -17.89
C GLY A 94 17.32 -11.78 -17.98
N LYS A 95 15.99 -11.95 -17.87
CA LYS A 95 15.02 -10.84 -17.85
C LYS A 95 14.98 -10.11 -16.50
N LEU A 96 15.30 -10.82 -15.42
CA LEU A 96 15.52 -10.24 -14.10
C LEU A 96 17.00 -10.39 -13.73
N ASP A 97 17.66 -9.27 -13.48
CA ASP A 97 19.04 -9.28 -12.99
C ASP A 97 19.05 -9.77 -11.52
N PRO A 98 19.82 -10.82 -11.21
CA PRO A 98 19.95 -11.33 -9.85
C PRO A 98 20.39 -10.28 -8.82
N SER A 99 21.23 -9.31 -9.23
CA SER A 99 21.71 -8.25 -8.34
C SER A 99 20.61 -7.29 -7.91
N HIS A 100 19.62 -7.01 -8.77
CA HIS A 100 18.44 -6.23 -8.40
C HIS A 100 17.59 -6.97 -7.37
N LEU A 101 17.36 -8.27 -7.55
CA LEU A 101 16.64 -9.08 -6.59
C LEU A 101 17.37 -9.12 -5.23
N GLU A 102 18.69 -9.29 -5.24
CA GLU A 102 19.50 -9.28 -4.02
C GLU A 102 19.39 -7.94 -3.27
N ALA A 103 19.42 -6.81 -4.00
CA ALA A 103 19.25 -5.49 -3.41
C ALA A 103 17.88 -5.34 -2.73
N SER A 104 16.80 -5.77 -3.39
CA SER A 104 15.45 -5.78 -2.81
C SER A 104 15.36 -6.67 -1.57
N VAL A 105 15.92 -7.89 -1.62
CA VAL A 105 15.96 -8.79 -0.45
C VAL A 105 16.72 -8.15 0.71
N LYS A 106 17.87 -7.50 0.45
CA LYS A 106 18.64 -6.77 1.47
C LYS A 106 17.83 -5.64 2.11
N LYS A 107 17.07 -4.87 1.33
CA LYS A 107 16.15 -3.84 1.87
C LYS A 107 15.11 -4.44 2.79
N VAL A 108 14.48 -5.55 2.39
CA VAL A 108 13.47 -6.25 3.21
C VAL A 108 14.07 -6.77 4.51
N LEU A 109 15.24 -7.41 4.45
CA LEU A 109 15.94 -7.90 5.64
C LEU A 109 16.38 -6.75 6.57
N HIS A 110 16.89 -5.66 6.01
CA HIS A 110 17.24 -4.46 6.77
C HIS A 110 16.01 -3.85 7.46
N ALA A 111 14.85 -3.81 6.79
CA ALA A 111 13.61 -3.36 7.41
C ALA A 111 13.19 -4.27 8.58
N LYS A 112 13.27 -5.60 8.42
CA LYS A 112 12.99 -6.56 9.50
C LYS A 112 13.92 -6.37 10.70
N TYR A 113 15.22 -6.22 10.45
CA TYR A 113 16.23 -5.96 11.48
C TYR A 113 15.97 -4.64 12.21
N LYS A 114 15.63 -3.57 11.50
CA LYS A 114 15.28 -2.28 12.11
C LYS A 114 14.05 -2.32 13.01
N LEU A 115 13.16 -3.28 12.78
CA LEU A 115 11.95 -3.51 13.59
C LEU A 115 12.19 -4.47 14.77
N GLY A 116 13.41 -5.02 14.94
CA GLY A 116 13.71 -5.98 15.99
C GLY A 116 13.10 -7.37 15.76
N LEU A 117 12.69 -7.68 14.51
CA LEU A 117 11.97 -8.93 14.19
C LEU A 117 12.89 -10.16 14.16
N GLU A 118 14.20 -9.98 14.35
CA GLU A 118 15.15 -11.08 14.57
C GLU A 118 14.92 -11.79 15.91
N HIS A 119 14.28 -11.13 16.88
CA HIS A 119 13.92 -11.71 18.17
C HIS A 119 12.39 -11.80 18.31
N PHE A 120 11.86 -12.98 17.98
CA PHE A 120 10.43 -13.21 18.11
C PHE A 120 9.99 -13.12 19.58
N THR A 121 9.05 -12.21 19.85
CA THR A 121 8.37 -12.08 21.14
C THR A 121 6.88 -12.31 20.90
N PRO A 122 6.27 -13.38 21.45
CA PRO A 122 4.83 -13.58 21.35
C PRO A 122 4.06 -12.40 21.93
N VAL A 123 2.96 -12.03 21.29
CA VAL A 123 2.02 -11.04 21.84
C VAL A 123 1.17 -11.73 22.91
N ASP A 124 1.02 -11.07 24.06
CA ASP A 124 0.08 -11.49 25.09
C ASP A 124 -1.34 -11.08 24.68
N PRO A 125 -2.28 -12.03 24.48
CA PRO A 125 -3.64 -11.70 24.12
C PRO A 125 -4.48 -11.22 25.32
N GLU A 126 -3.97 -11.34 26.55
CA GLU A 126 -4.67 -10.86 27.74
C GLU A 126 -4.94 -9.35 27.64
N ASN A 127 -6.19 -8.93 27.82
CA ASN A 127 -6.64 -7.53 27.71
C ASN A 127 -6.46 -6.83 26.34
N LEU A 128 -6.18 -7.58 25.26
CA LEU A 128 -5.94 -7.01 23.92
C LEU A 128 -7.03 -6.01 23.47
N GLU A 129 -8.31 -6.29 23.73
CA GLU A 129 -9.40 -5.38 23.35
C GLU A 129 -9.34 -4.04 24.10
N ALA A 130 -9.01 -4.08 25.40
CA ALA A 130 -8.87 -2.88 26.22
C ALA A 130 -7.66 -2.04 25.79
N ASP A 131 -6.55 -2.70 25.43
CA ASP A 131 -5.34 -2.04 24.93
C ASP A 131 -5.58 -1.36 23.57
N LEU A 132 -6.27 -2.05 22.64
CA LEU A 132 -6.66 -1.49 21.35
C LEU A 132 -7.65 -0.32 21.49
N ASN A 133 -8.49 -0.33 22.54
CA ASN A 133 -9.51 0.68 22.80
C ASN A 133 -9.15 1.60 24.00
N HIS A 134 -7.86 1.83 24.24
CA HIS A 134 -7.38 2.59 25.38
C HIS A 134 -8.09 3.98 25.49
N PRO A 135 -8.55 4.40 26.69
CA PRO A 135 -9.33 5.63 26.87
C PRO A 135 -8.70 6.90 26.26
N LYS A 136 -7.37 7.00 26.30
CA LYS A 136 -6.62 8.10 25.64
C LYS A 136 -6.84 8.11 24.12
N GLY A 137 -6.83 6.95 23.46
CA GLY A 137 -7.07 6.83 22.03
C GLY A 137 -8.50 7.25 21.67
N LEU A 138 -9.48 6.85 22.49
CA LEU A 138 -10.88 7.26 22.33
C LEU A 138 -11.07 8.77 22.51
N ALA A 139 -10.39 9.38 23.49
CA ALA A 139 -10.41 10.83 23.70
C ALA A 139 -9.81 11.59 22.50
N ILE A 140 -8.67 11.13 21.97
CA ILE A 140 -8.05 11.70 20.77
C ILE A 140 -8.98 11.54 19.55
N LYS A 141 -9.57 10.35 19.34
CA LYS A 141 -10.53 10.09 18.26
C LYS A 141 -11.70 11.09 18.31
N ARG A 142 -12.27 11.31 19.49
CA ARG A 142 -13.37 12.29 19.68
C ARG A 142 -12.94 13.71 19.31
N LYS A 143 -11.73 14.11 19.72
CA LYS A 143 -11.18 15.43 19.40
C LYS A 143 -10.94 15.59 17.89
N LEU A 144 -10.40 14.57 17.22
CA LEU A 144 -10.20 14.58 15.76
C LEU A 144 -11.54 14.74 15.02
N ILE A 145 -12.57 14.00 15.42
CA ILE A 145 -13.92 14.11 14.83
C ILE A 145 -14.49 15.52 15.05
N GLN A 146 -14.39 16.07 16.26
CA GLN A 146 -14.87 17.42 16.56
C GLN A 146 -14.21 18.49 15.69
N HIS A 147 -12.90 18.36 15.41
CA HIS A 147 -12.15 19.30 14.58
C HIS A 147 -12.22 19.01 13.07
N SER A 148 -12.69 17.83 12.64
CA SER A 148 -12.86 17.50 11.21
C SER A 148 -14.20 17.98 10.65
N LEU A 149 -15.21 18.20 11.49
CA LEU A 149 -16.51 18.69 11.07
C LEU A 149 -16.40 20.12 10.51
N THR A 150 -16.89 20.32 9.30
CA THR A 150 -16.86 21.62 8.62
C THR A 150 -18.29 22.10 8.38
N LEU A 151 -18.65 23.24 8.98
CA LEU A 151 -19.96 23.87 8.78
C LEU A 151 -19.96 24.66 7.47
N LEU A 152 -20.59 24.12 6.43
CA LEU A 152 -20.64 24.76 5.11
C LEU A 152 -21.65 25.92 5.05
N ARG A 153 -22.77 25.80 5.77
CA ARG A 153 -23.86 26.78 5.77
C ARG A 153 -24.64 26.68 7.07
N ASN A 154 -24.98 27.82 7.67
CA ASN A 154 -25.84 27.91 8.86
C ASN A 154 -26.79 29.09 8.75
N GLU A 155 -27.66 29.05 7.75
CA GLU A 155 -28.66 30.09 7.56
C GLU A 155 -29.75 30.00 8.61
N ARG A 156 -30.29 31.17 8.99
CA ARG A 156 -31.30 31.32 10.04
C ARG A 156 -30.84 30.80 11.41
N HIS A 157 -29.53 30.65 11.61
CA HIS A 157 -28.91 30.23 12.88
C HIS A 157 -29.53 28.95 13.45
N LEU A 158 -29.82 27.96 12.60
CA LEU A 158 -30.43 26.69 13.01
C LEU A 158 -29.51 25.84 13.88
N LEU A 159 -28.19 26.07 13.83
CA LEU A 159 -27.21 25.43 14.70
C LEU A 159 -26.65 26.43 15.73
N PRO A 160 -26.44 26.00 17.00
CA PRO A 160 -26.66 24.65 17.53
C PRO A 160 -28.15 24.27 17.62
N LEU A 161 -28.45 22.96 17.55
CA LEU A 161 -29.82 22.48 17.65
C LEU A 161 -30.33 22.66 19.09
N ASP A 162 -31.45 23.34 19.22
CA ASP A 162 -32.21 23.44 20.46
C ASP A 162 -33.42 22.49 20.45
N ARG A 163 -33.94 22.15 21.63
CA ARG A 163 -35.17 21.34 21.79
C ARG A 163 -35.15 19.99 21.06
N ILE A 164 -34.06 19.23 21.25
CA ILE A 164 -33.91 17.88 20.67
C ILE A 164 -35.06 16.94 21.07
N ASP A 165 -35.70 17.18 22.21
CA ASP A 165 -36.93 16.50 22.68
C ASP A 165 -38.13 16.63 21.71
N THR A 166 -38.07 17.59 20.79
CA THR A 166 -39.13 17.89 19.80
C THR A 166 -38.71 17.61 18.36
N LEU A 167 -37.46 17.16 18.14
CA LEU A 167 -36.92 16.92 16.81
C LEU A 167 -37.00 15.43 16.45
N GLU A 168 -37.42 15.13 15.23
CA GLU A 168 -37.30 13.80 14.65
C GLU A 168 -36.00 13.71 13.86
N ILE A 169 -35.23 12.64 14.09
CA ILE A 169 -33.95 12.40 13.41
C ILE A 169 -34.15 11.31 12.36
N ALA A 170 -33.88 11.63 11.11
CA ALA A 170 -33.79 10.65 10.04
C ALA A 170 -32.31 10.38 9.69
N SER A 171 -31.96 9.10 9.51
CA SER A 171 -30.67 8.64 8.99
C SER A 171 -30.93 7.65 7.85
N PRO A 172 -30.17 7.69 6.75
CA PRO A 172 -30.21 6.66 5.72
C PRO A 172 -29.74 5.29 6.25
#